data_AF-A0A949UKW5-F1
#
_entry.id   AF-A0A949UKW5-F1
#
_cell.length_a   1.000
_cell.length_b   1.000
_cell.length_c   1.000
_cell.angle_alpha   90.00
_cell.angle_beta   90.00
_cell.angle_gamma   90.00
#
_symmetry.space_group_name_H-M   'P 1'
#
loop_
_entity.id
_entity.type
_entity.pdbx_description
1 polymer ?
#
loop_
_entity_poly.entity_id
_entity_poly.type
_entity_poly.pdbx_seq_one_letter_code
_entity_poly.pdbx_strand_id
1 'polypeptide(L)' 'TFAAAGGHTVYRYSNDDEATVELPAAEISAVKAAKKGMMKRAVVTMDNGEEFVFDYGMLSVKKLVAAIEEVASK' A
#
# COMPACT_ATOMS: atom_id res chain seq x y z
N THR A 1 14.99 -5.16 16.95
CA THR A 1 16.09 -5.26 15.97
C THR A 1 15.47 -5.47 14.60
N PHE A 2 15.61 -4.49 13.72
CA PHE A 2 15.14 -4.48 12.33
C PHE A 2 15.84 -5.51 11.41
N ALA A 3 16.64 -6.42 12.00
CA ALA A 3 17.51 -7.36 11.31
C ALA A 3 16.89 -8.75 11.10
N ALA A 4 15.63 -8.97 11.50
CA ALA A 4 14.95 -10.28 11.36
C ALA A 4 13.91 -10.33 10.23
N ALA A 5 13.67 -9.23 9.50
CA ALA A 5 12.84 -9.21 8.31
C ALA A 5 13.76 -9.34 7.08
N GLY A 6 13.95 -10.57 6.60
CA GLY A 6 14.72 -10.82 5.39
C GLY A 6 14.05 -10.19 4.17
N GLY A 7 14.59 -9.07 3.70
CA GLY A 7 14.35 -8.50 2.37
C GLY A 7 13.49 -7.23 2.35
N HIS A 8 14.18 -6.10 2.14
CA HIS A 8 13.70 -4.80 1.62
C HIS A 8 13.06 -3.82 2.61
N THR A 9 13.77 -2.69 2.78
CA THR A 9 13.51 -1.64 3.77
C THR A 9 12.27 -0.83 3.39
N VAL A 10 11.15 -1.08 4.06
CA VAL A 10 10.08 -0.09 4.16
C VAL A 10 10.62 1.07 5.01
N TYR A 11 11.04 2.17 4.39
CA TYR A 11 11.39 3.39 5.12
C TYR A 11 10.12 3.95 5.75
N ARG A 12 9.89 3.61 7.02
CA ARG A 12 8.86 4.22 7.85
C ARG A 12 9.47 5.40 8.59
N TYR A 13 9.47 6.57 7.98
CA TYR A 13 9.68 7.80 8.75
C TYR A 13 8.38 8.11 9.47
N SER A 14 8.40 8.32 10.78
CA SER A 14 7.25 8.82 11.54
C SER A 14 7.78 9.77 12.59
N ASN A 15 7.45 11.04 12.49
CA ASN A 15 7.55 11.98 13.61
C ASN A 15 6.12 12.29 14.12
N ASP A 16 5.99 13.25 15.04
CA ASP A 16 4.68 13.64 15.57
C ASP A 16 3.76 14.32 14.52
N ASP A 17 4.30 14.65 13.33
CA ASP A 17 3.65 15.45 12.28
C ASP A 17 3.46 14.70 10.93
N GLU A 18 4.32 13.74 10.59
CA GLU A 18 4.36 13.08 9.28
C GLU A 18 4.81 11.63 9.39
N ALA A 19 4.10 10.75 8.66
CA ALA A 19 4.51 9.37 8.44
C ALA A 19 4.68 9.08 6.95
N THR A 20 5.91 8.74 6.52
CA THR A 20 6.23 8.30 5.16
C THR A 20 6.44 6.79 5.13
N VAL A 21 5.97 6.14 4.06
CA VAL A 21 6.20 4.72 3.77
C VAL A 21 6.56 4.63 2.29
N GLU A 22 7.76 4.13 1.99
CA GLU A 22 8.16 3.83 0.61
C GLU A 22 7.73 2.41 0.22
N LEU A 23 7.00 2.28 -0.87
CA LEU A 23 6.54 1.01 -1.43
C LEU A 23 7.18 0.83 -2.82
N PRO A 24 8.19 -0.04 -2.97
CA PRO A 24 8.79 -0.32 -4.26
C PRO A 24 7.76 -0.92 -5.21
N ALA A 25 7.54 -0.28 -6.36
CA ALA A 25 6.52 -0.70 -7.32
C ALA A 25 6.73 -2.13 -7.83
N ALA A 26 8.00 -2.51 -8.02
CA ALA A 26 8.40 -3.84 -8.49
C ALA A 26 8.10 -4.97 -7.49
N GLU A 27 7.84 -4.64 -6.22
CA GLU A 27 7.52 -5.60 -5.16
C GLU A 27 6.00 -5.69 -4.90
N ILE A 28 5.18 -4.97 -5.68
CA ILE A 28 3.72 -5.03 -5.55
C ILE A 28 3.21 -6.27 -6.29
N SER A 29 2.69 -7.23 -5.53
CA SER A 29 2.13 -8.48 -6.07
C SER A 29 0.69 -8.31 -6.55
N ALA A 30 -0.10 -7.50 -5.85
CA ALA A 30 -1.50 -7.27 -6.18
C ALA A 30 -2.01 -5.92 -5.66
N VAL A 31 -2.98 -5.35 -6.39
CA VAL A 31 -3.74 -4.20 -5.95
C VAL A 31 -5.22 -4.52 -6.09
N LYS A 32 -6.04 -4.22 -5.07
CA LYS A 32 -7.49 -4.47 -5.12
C LYS A 32 -8.28 -3.37 -4.45
N ALA A 33 -9.49 -3.14 -4.96
CA ALA A 33 -10.50 -2.38 -4.25
C ALA A 33 -11.18 -3.28 -3.20
N ALA A 34 -11.21 -2.82 -1.95
CA ALA A 34 -11.93 -3.47 -0.86
C ALA A 34 -12.95 -2.51 -0.22
N LYS A 35 -13.79 -3.05 0.67
CA LYS A 35 -14.69 -2.24 1.50
C LYS A 35 -14.66 -2.74 2.95
N LYS A 36 -14.79 -1.83 3.91
CA LYS A 36 -15.08 -2.14 5.31
C LYS A 36 -16.28 -1.31 5.74
N GLY A 37 -17.45 -1.95 5.82
CA GLY A 37 -18.72 -1.23 5.94
C GLY A 37 -18.96 -0.34 4.70
N MET A 38 -19.24 0.95 4.93
CA MET A 38 -19.45 1.92 3.86
C MET A 38 -18.14 2.52 3.31
N MET A 39 -17.01 2.28 3.99
CA MET A 39 -15.71 2.82 3.61
C MET A 39 -15.07 1.96 2.52
N LYS A 40 -14.65 2.61 1.43
CA LYS A 40 -13.95 2.03 0.29
C LYS A 40 -12.45 2.18 0.49
N ARG A 41 -11.71 1.14 0.12
CA ARG A 41 -10.28 1.01 0.39
C ARG A 41 -9.54 0.53 -0.84
N ALA A 42 -8.32 1.01 -1.03
CA ALA A 42 -7.36 0.34 -1.89
C ALA A 42 -6.45 -0.50 -0.99
N VAL A 43 -6.26 -1.77 -1.33
CA VAL A 43 -5.35 -2.68 -0.63
C VAL A 43 -4.24 -3.02 -1.61
N VAL A 44 -3.01 -2.70 -1.23
CA VAL A 44 -1.79 -3.05 -1.94
C VAL A 44 -1.16 -4.21 -1.20
N THR A 45 -0.97 -5.33 -1.87
CA THR A 45 -0.28 -6.51 -1.35
C THR A 45 1.12 -6.53 -1.95
N MET A 46 2.13 -6.66 -1.11
CA MET A 46 3.53 -6.80 -1.52
C MET A 46 3.87 -8.29 -1.75
N ASP A 47 4.99 -8.59 -2.40
CA ASP A 47 5.45 -9.96 -2.67
C ASP A 47 5.76 -10.75 -1.39
N ASN A 48 6.15 -10.06 -0.31
CA ASN A 48 6.39 -10.65 1.01
C ASN A 48 5.09 -10.95 1.79
N GLY A 49 3.91 -10.64 1.22
CA GLY A 49 2.60 -10.84 1.83
C GLY A 49 2.12 -9.70 2.73
N GLU A 50 2.89 -8.63 2.91
CA GLU A 50 2.42 -7.44 3.63
C GLU A 50 1.28 -6.74 2.89
N GLU A 51 0.30 -6.22 3.63
CA GLU A 51 -0.81 -5.45 3.07
C GLU A 51 -0.79 -3.99 3.56
N PHE A 52 -0.79 -3.05 2.62
CA PHE A 52 -0.96 -1.62 2.86
C PHE A 52 -2.37 -1.20 2.47
N VAL A 53 -3.13 -0.68 3.44
CA VAL A 53 -4.55 -0.35 3.27
C VAL A 53 -4.75 1.16 3.28
N PHE A 54 -5.17 1.70 2.14
CA PHE A 54 -5.52 3.11 1.99
C PHE A 54 -7.04 3.26 2.12
N ASP A 55 -7.50 3.82 3.24
CA ASP A 55 -8.92 4.12 3.45
C ASP A 55 -9.29 5.44 2.77
N TYR A 56 -10.20 5.37 1.80
CA TYR A 56 -10.64 6.51 1.00
C TYR A 56 -12.07 6.92 1.35
N GLY A 57 -12.55 6.49 2.51
CA GLY A 57 -13.89 6.76 2.99
C GLY A 57 -14.97 6.41 1.97
N MET A 58 -15.92 7.31 1.75
CA MET A 58 -17.02 7.04 0.81
C MET A 58 -16.66 7.30 -0.66
N LEU A 59 -15.46 7.86 -0.93
CA LEU A 59 -15.00 8.20 -2.27
C LEU A 59 -14.64 6.96 -3.09
N SER A 60 -14.73 7.06 -4.42
CA SER A 60 -14.39 5.95 -5.30
C SER A 60 -12.88 5.67 -5.29
N VAL A 61 -12.51 4.42 -5.04
CA VAL A 61 -11.11 3.95 -5.09
C VAL A 61 -10.67 3.44 -6.46
N LYS A 62 -11.57 3.41 -7.46
CA LYS A 62 -11.27 2.82 -8.78
C LYS A 62 -10.07 3.48 -9.47
N LYS A 63 -10.04 4.82 -9.49
CA LYS A 63 -8.95 5.58 -10.13
C LYS A 63 -7.63 5.40 -9.38
N LEU A 64 -7.69 5.28 -8.05
CA LEU A 64 -6.51 5.04 -7.22
C LEU A 64 -5.92 3.66 -7.51
N VAL A 65 -6.75 2.62 -7.50
CA VAL A 65 -6.31 1.25 -7.83
C VAL A 65 -5.68 1.20 -9.22
N ALA A 66 -6.34 1.75 -10.24
CA ALA A 66 -5.81 1.75 -11.60
C ALA A 66 -4.46 2.48 -11.73
N ALA A 67 -4.28 3.60 -11.01
CA ALA A 67 -3.02 4.33 -11.02
C ALA A 67 -1.88 3.53 -10.36
N ILE A 68 -2.17 2.82 -9.27
CA ILE A 68 -1.15 1.97 -8.61
C ILE A 68 -0.79 0.78 -9.50
N GLU A 69 -1.79 0.13 -10.12
CA GLU A 69 -1.56 -0.97 -11.08
C GLU A 69 -0.71 -0.52 -12.27
N GLU A 70 -0.97 0.66 -12.84
CA GLU A 70 -0.16 1.20 -13.93
C GLU A 70 1.31 1.37 -13.53
N VAL A 71 1.57 1.83 -12.31
CA VAL A 71 2.93 2.02 -11.79
C VAL A 71 3.61 0.68 -11.46
N ALA A 72 2.88 -0.29 -10.88
CA ALA A 72 3.40 -1.62 -10.55
C ALA A 72 3.73 -2.46 -11.81
N SER A 73 3.09 -2.16 -12.94
CA SER A 73 3.30 -2.88 -14.21
C SER A 73 4.48 -2.39 -15.07
N LYS A 74 5.19 -1.33 -14.63
CA LYS A 74 6.34 -0.74 -15.34
C LYS A 74 7.66 -1.20 -14.74
#